data_AF-A0A2D7NLL1-F1
#
_entry.id   AF-A0A2D7NLL1-F1
#
_cell.length_a   1.000
_cell.length_b   1.000
_cell.length_c   1.000
_cell.angle_alpha   90.00
_cell.angle_beta   90.00
_cell.angle_gamma   90.00
#
_symmetry.space_group_name_H-M   'P 1'
#
loop_
_entity.id
_entity.type
_entity.pdbx_description
1 polymer ?
#
loop_
_entity_poly.entity_id
_entity_poly.type
_entity_poly.pdbx_seq_one_letter_code
_entity_poly.pdbx_strand_id
1 'polypeptide(L)'
;MVIGIIVILIGLLLPALGRASSKARRTQTQTTLNEFMKSCEAFYQEFGFYPGVVSDEELAENPMMSGTQNALLHLMGGAMRRSDVTDAVWNDFQSNSAGAAAQVVSFSSGDVAFRPDLIGRGPFLRGKQYPPFYNPKENELKLDLDSSGNTFLVDQGSIEVGGNALPLRQALPTLLDAWDAPVLYARQIRTTGPLVCPTTVSNYRPQFSAEVFSTVTGYNSLGERGGRQETLSIIHPDGPNTGIPYYPAHIAQYIRSPTLGPWDSTNPTENSALGGVPRGSILIWSAGEDNIFLSKHDGPGSPGDPQDNLFEEQYFNPKVTDEYDDVIVFGGS
;
A
#
# COMPACT_ATOMS: atom_id res chain seq x y z
N MET A 1 -4.36 20.63 49.26
CA MET A 1 -4.49 21.71 48.24
C MET A 1 -3.66 21.44 46.99
N VAL A 2 -2.40 21.00 47.12
CA VAL A 2 -1.50 20.72 45.98
C VAL A 2 -2.04 19.64 45.01
N ILE A 3 -2.64 18.57 45.52
CA ILE A 3 -3.20 17.49 44.70
C ILE A 3 -4.32 17.99 43.76
N GLY A 4 -5.16 18.93 44.22
CA GLY A 4 -6.23 19.49 43.39
C GLY A 4 -5.72 20.31 42.21
N ILE A 5 -4.62 21.05 42.40
CA ILE A 5 -3.98 21.84 41.34
C ILE A 5 -3.32 20.90 40.31
N ILE A 6 -2.69 19.80 40.76
CA ILE A 6 -2.09 18.80 39.87
C ILE A 6 -3.15 18.12 39.01
N VAL A 7 -4.29 17.73 39.59
CA VAL A 7 -5.40 17.09 38.82
C VAL A 7 -5.97 18.04 37.77
N ILE A 8 -6.13 19.33 38.10
CA ILE A 8 -6.59 20.34 37.15
C ILE A 8 -5.57 20.53 36.01
N LEU A 9 -4.28 20.61 36.33
CA LEU A 9 -3.21 20.74 35.34
C LEU A 9 -3.15 19.52 34.41
N ILE A 10 -3.20 18.30 34.95
CA ILE A 10 -3.18 17.07 34.15
C ILE A 10 -4.43 16.99 33.25
N GLY A 11 -5.61 17.34 33.77
CA GLY A 11 -6.86 17.33 33.01
C GLY A 11 -6.86 18.28 31.81
N LEU A 12 -6.12 19.38 31.88
CA LEU A 12 -5.99 20.34 30.77
C LEU A 12 -4.86 19.96 29.80
N LEU A 13 -3.77 19.35 30.29
CA LEU A 13 -2.59 19.04 29.48
C LEU A 13 -2.74 17.75 28.65
N LEU A 14 -3.43 16.73 29.17
CA LEU A 14 -3.55 15.44 28.46
C LEU A 14 -4.25 15.57 27.08
N PRO A 15 -5.40 16.26 26.94
CA PRO A 15 -6.04 16.41 25.63
C PRO A 15 -5.21 17.23 24.64
N ALA A 16 -4.48 18.23 25.13
CA ALA A 16 -3.61 19.06 24.31
C ALA A 16 -2.41 18.26 23.79
N LEU A 17 -1.79 17.43 24.64
CA LEU A 17 -0.70 16.55 24.25
C LEU A 17 -1.15 15.50 23.23
N GLY A 18 -2.35 14.93 23.41
CA GLY A 18 -2.94 14.00 22.45
C GLY A 18 -3.02 14.59 21.05
N ARG A 19 -3.66 15.76 20.89
CA ARG A 19 -3.79 16.44 19.59
C ARG A 19 -2.44 16.81 18.97
N ALA A 20 -1.49 17.27 19.79
CA ALA A 20 -0.15 17.59 19.32
C ALA A 20 0.59 16.33 18.80
N SER A 21 0.46 15.21 19.51
CA SER A 21 1.07 13.94 19.12
C SER A 21 0.47 13.38 17.83
N SER A 22 -0.86 13.39 17.67
CA SER A 22 -1.52 12.92 16.44
C SER A 22 -1.14 13.77 15.23
N LYS A 23 -1.09 15.10 15.39
CA LYS A 23 -0.63 16.00 14.32
C LYS A 23 0.83 15.75 13.94
N ALA A 24 1.70 15.50 14.93
CA ALA A 24 3.10 15.16 14.69
C ALA A 24 3.24 13.85 13.92
N ARG A 25 2.50 12.80 14.33
CA ARG A 25 2.45 11.51 13.62
C ARG A 25 1.94 11.64 12.19
N ARG A 26 0.83 12.37 11.96
CA ARG A 26 0.33 12.64 10.60
C ARG A 26 1.37 13.35 9.72
N THR A 27 2.08 14.32 10.29
CA THR A 27 3.16 15.03 9.58
C THR A 27 4.34 14.11 9.28
N GLN A 28 4.70 13.22 10.21
CA GLN A 28 5.73 12.22 10.02
C GLN A 28 5.34 11.25 8.90
N THR A 29 4.14 10.66 8.96
CA THR A 29 3.59 9.79 7.91
C THR A 29 3.63 10.49 6.56
N GLN A 30 3.10 11.71 6.46
CA GLN A 30 3.15 12.51 5.22
C GLN A 30 4.57 12.71 4.70
N THR A 31 5.55 12.87 5.59
CA THR A 31 6.97 13.00 5.21
C THR A 31 7.51 11.69 4.66
N THR A 32 7.27 10.57 5.34
CA THR A 32 7.66 9.23 4.89
C THR A 32 7.04 8.88 3.53
N LEU A 33 5.73 9.13 3.35
CA LEU A 33 5.04 8.87 2.08
C LEU A 33 5.62 9.73 0.94
N ASN A 34 5.90 11.01 1.19
CA ASN A 34 6.51 11.91 0.20
C ASN A 34 7.96 11.53 -0.13
N GLU A 35 8.74 11.04 0.84
CA GLU A 35 10.10 10.53 0.60
C GLU A 35 10.06 9.26 -0.26
N PHE A 36 9.19 8.32 0.07
CA PHE A 36 8.98 7.12 -0.74
C PHE A 36 8.51 7.48 -2.16
N MET A 37 7.58 8.43 -2.29
CA MET A 37 7.11 8.97 -3.57
C MET A 37 8.26 9.50 -4.42
N LYS A 38 9.13 10.32 -3.84
CA LYS A 38 10.29 10.89 -4.55
C LYS A 38 11.25 9.81 -5.04
N SER A 39 11.45 8.74 -4.26
CA SER A 39 12.25 7.60 -4.68
C SER A 39 11.63 6.87 -5.87
N CYS A 40 10.31 6.68 -5.87
CA CYS A 40 9.58 6.12 -7.01
C CYS A 40 9.71 6.98 -8.27
N GLU A 41 9.60 8.31 -8.14
CA GLU A 41 9.76 9.26 -9.24
C GLU A 41 11.19 9.29 -9.79
N ALA A 42 12.20 9.28 -8.91
CA ALA A 42 13.60 9.21 -9.32
C ALA A 42 13.90 7.92 -10.08
N PHE A 43 13.34 6.80 -9.64
CA PHE A 43 13.43 5.53 -10.34
C PHE A 43 12.74 5.60 -11.72
N TYR A 44 11.54 6.18 -11.80
CA TYR A 44 10.83 6.37 -13.06
C TYR A 44 11.62 7.23 -14.05
N GLN A 45 12.26 8.31 -13.60
CA GLN A 45 13.07 9.18 -14.44
C GLN A 45 14.27 8.44 -15.06
N GLU A 46 14.88 7.51 -14.34
CA GLU A 46 16.03 6.74 -14.82
C GLU A 46 15.60 5.60 -15.77
N PHE A 47 14.49 4.92 -15.47
CA PHE A 47 14.15 3.66 -16.15
C PHE A 47 12.91 3.71 -17.05
N GLY A 48 12.04 4.72 -16.89
CA GLY A 48 10.81 4.94 -17.66
C GLY A 48 9.60 4.14 -17.18
N PHE A 49 9.68 3.51 -16.01
CA PHE A 49 8.58 2.75 -15.39
C PHE A 49 8.69 2.82 -13.87
N TYR A 50 7.57 2.63 -13.17
CA TYR A 50 7.52 2.71 -11.71
C TYR A 50 8.04 1.43 -11.04
N PRO A 51 8.62 1.53 -9.83
CA PRO A 51 9.21 0.38 -9.14
C PRO A 51 8.20 -0.73 -8.84
N GLY A 52 8.72 -1.94 -8.68
CA GLY A 52 7.96 -3.20 -8.57
C GLY A 52 8.60 -4.26 -9.44
N VAL A 53 9.23 -5.25 -8.80
CA VAL A 53 10.04 -6.30 -9.46
C VAL A 53 9.13 -7.24 -10.23
N VAL A 54 8.09 -7.73 -9.56
CA VAL A 54 7.00 -8.53 -10.17
C VAL A 54 5.98 -7.58 -10.78
N SER A 55 5.35 -7.96 -11.90
CA SER A 55 4.26 -7.16 -12.48
C SER A 55 3.00 -7.22 -11.62
N ASP A 56 2.15 -6.20 -11.74
CA ASP A 56 0.91 -6.13 -10.96
C ASP A 56 -0.10 -7.18 -11.42
N GLU A 57 -0.07 -7.56 -12.70
CA GLU A 57 -0.88 -8.67 -13.24
C GLU A 57 -0.47 -10.02 -12.63
N GLU A 58 0.82 -10.28 -12.50
CA GLU A 58 1.30 -11.52 -11.87
C GLU A 58 1.01 -11.57 -10.37
N LEU A 59 1.15 -10.44 -9.68
CA LEU A 59 0.75 -10.34 -8.27
C LEU A 59 -0.76 -10.44 -8.09
N ALA A 60 -1.56 -10.06 -9.08
CA ALA A 60 -3.00 -10.22 -9.01
C ALA A 60 -3.43 -11.70 -9.13
N GLU A 61 -2.73 -12.49 -9.95
CA GLU A 61 -2.96 -13.94 -10.03
C GLU A 61 -2.45 -14.67 -8.78
N ASN A 62 -1.35 -14.18 -8.20
CA ASN A 62 -0.66 -14.84 -7.11
C ASN A 62 -0.05 -13.83 -6.11
N PRO A 63 -0.87 -13.27 -5.20
CA PRO A 63 -0.48 -12.19 -4.30
C PRO A 63 0.41 -12.70 -3.14
N MET A 64 1.68 -12.95 -3.42
CA MET A 64 2.64 -13.43 -2.41
C MET A 64 3.32 -12.33 -1.58
N MET A 65 3.17 -11.07 -1.99
CA MET A 65 3.71 -9.89 -1.31
C MET A 65 2.85 -8.67 -1.63
N SER A 66 2.94 -7.63 -0.81
CA SER A 66 2.25 -6.37 -1.09
C SER A 66 2.92 -5.58 -2.20
N GLY A 67 2.16 -4.68 -2.85
CA GLY A 67 2.71 -3.73 -3.83
C GLY A 67 3.88 -2.93 -3.25
N THR A 68 3.80 -2.56 -1.97
CA THR A 68 4.86 -1.84 -1.24
C THR A 68 6.10 -2.69 -1.04
N GLN A 69 5.96 -3.95 -0.61
CA GLN A 69 7.10 -4.88 -0.49
C GLN A 69 7.78 -5.08 -1.85
N ASN A 70 6.99 -5.27 -2.91
CA ASN A 70 7.49 -5.42 -4.28
C ASN A 70 8.26 -4.17 -4.75
N ALA A 71 7.76 -2.98 -4.45
CA ALA A 71 8.43 -1.72 -4.78
C ALA A 71 9.70 -1.49 -3.97
N LEU A 72 9.70 -1.79 -2.66
CA LEU A 72 10.88 -1.69 -1.80
C LEU A 72 12.02 -2.58 -2.30
N LEU A 73 11.72 -3.82 -2.68
CA LEU A 73 12.69 -4.73 -3.29
C LEU A 73 13.31 -4.16 -4.57
N HIS A 74 12.52 -3.43 -5.36
CA HIS A 74 13.01 -2.79 -6.57
C HIS A 74 13.83 -1.53 -6.27
N LEU A 75 13.48 -0.76 -5.25
CA LEU A 75 14.16 0.50 -4.93
C LEU A 75 15.44 0.30 -4.12
N MET A 76 15.43 -0.65 -3.21
CA MET A 76 16.52 -0.91 -2.25
C MET A 76 17.38 -2.10 -2.66
N GLY A 77 16.93 -2.91 -3.63
CA GLY A 77 17.54 -4.19 -3.96
C GLY A 77 16.99 -5.35 -3.14
N GLY A 78 17.68 -6.48 -3.21
CA GLY A 78 17.25 -7.71 -2.54
C GLY A 78 16.28 -8.56 -3.36
N ALA A 79 15.96 -8.16 -4.59
CA ALA A 79 15.39 -9.05 -5.58
C ALA A 79 16.00 -8.80 -6.95
N MET A 80 15.99 -9.83 -7.79
CA MET A 80 16.54 -9.80 -9.14
C MET A 80 15.64 -10.61 -10.05
N ARG A 81 15.37 -10.13 -11.25
CA ARG A 81 14.68 -10.90 -12.30
C ARG A 81 15.68 -11.57 -13.21
N ARG A 82 15.40 -12.81 -13.61
CA ARG A 82 16.26 -13.57 -14.52
C ARG A 82 16.39 -12.87 -15.88
N SER A 83 15.33 -12.23 -16.34
CA SER A 83 15.29 -11.49 -17.60
C SER A 83 16.24 -10.30 -17.66
N ASP A 84 16.62 -9.73 -16.51
CA ASP A 84 17.32 -8.45 -16.44
C ASP A 84 18.85 -8.61 -16.38
N VAL A 85 19.34 -9.86 -16.31
CA VAL A 85 20.73 -10.20 -16.01
C VAL A 85 21.26 -11.35 -16.86
N THR A 86 22.58 -11.51 -16.89
CA THR A 86 23.23 -12.66 -17.51
C THR A 86 23.22 -13.87 -16.59
N ASP A 87 23.37 -15.07 -17.18
CA ASP A 87 23.43 -16.33 -16.45
C ASP A 87 24.46 -16.34 -15.32
N ALA A 88 25.62 -15.75 -15.57
CA ALA A 88 26.69 -15.66 -14.57
C ALA A 88 26.29 -14.81 -13.36
N VAL A 89 25.70 -13.63 -13.60
CA VAL A 89 25.24 -12.73 -12.52
C VAL A 89 24.10 -13.34 -11.74
N TRP A 90 23.14 -13.96 -12.43
CA TRP A 90 22.04 -14.66 -11.80
C TRP A 90 22.52 -15.79 -10.90
N ASN A 91 23.41 -16.65 -11.41
CA ASN A 91 23.93 -17.77 -10.65
C ASN A 91 24.73 -17.28 -9.44
N ASP A 92 25.51 -16.20 -9.57
CA ASP A 92 26.21 -15.56 -8.45
C ASP A 92 25.24 -15.05 -7.39
N PHE A 93 24.17 -14.34 -7.79
CA PHE A 93 23.13 -13.83 -6.89
C PHE A 93 22.38 -14.96 -6.16
N GLN A 94 22.10 -16.06 -6.87
CA GLN A 94 21.47 -17.24 -6.28
C GLN A 94 22.40 -17.99 -5.33
N SER A 95 23.68 -18.11 -5.70
CA SER A 95 24.68 -18.85 -4.93
C SER A 95 25.07 -18.09 -3.65
N ASN A 96 25.10 -18.77 -2.50
CA ASN A 96 25.40 -18.10 -1.24
C ASN A 96 26.90 -18.09 -0.92
N SER A 97 27.62 -17.19 -1.58
CA SER A 97 29.04 -16.95 -1.27
C SER A 97 29.27 -16.36 0.14
N ALA A 98 28.22 -15.86 0.82
CA ALA A 98 28.32 -15.29 2.19
C ALA A 98 26.99 -15.20 3.00
N GLY A 99 25.87 -15.82 2.59
CA GLY A 99 24.52 -15.56 3.17
C GLY A 99 23.55 -16.74 3.08
N ALA A 100 22.23 -16.52 3.16
CA ALA A 100 21.21 -17.54 2.82
C ALA A 100 21.09 -17.69 1.29
N ALA A 101 20.69 -18.87 0.78
CA ALA A 101 20.42 -19.04 -0.65
C ALA A 101 19.23 -18.17 -1.08
N ALA A 102 19.20 -17.76 -2.35
CA ALA A 102 18.06 -17.00 -2.86
C ALA A 102 16.81 -17.87 -2.92
N GLN A 103 15.68 -17.35 -2.48
CA GLN A 103 14.39 -17.97 -2.75
C GLN A 103 13.98 -17.61 -4.18
N VAL A 104 13.79 -18.61 -5.03
CA VAL A 104 13.40 -18.41 -6.43
C VAL A 104 11.92 -18.70 -6.57
N VAL A 105 11.20 -17.81 -7.24
CA VAL A 105 9.80 -18.00 -7.57
C VAL A 105 9.62 -17.78 -9.06
N SER A 106 8.93 -18.72 -9.71
CA SER A 106 8.63 -18.66 -11.14
C SER A 106 7.32 -17.93 -11.38
N PHE A 107 7.35 -16.94 -12.25
CA PHE A 107 6.19 -16.21 -12.74
C PHE A 107 6.06 -16.39 -14.27
N SER A 108 4.95 -15.90 -14.83
CA SER A 108 4.69 -16.00 -16.28
C SER A 108 5.67 -15.17 -17.11
N SER A 109 6.20 -14.07 -16.56
CA SER A 109 7.23 -13.23 -17.19
C SER A 109 8.67 -13.75 -16.97
N GLY A 110 8.87 -14.70 -16.07
CA GLY A 110 10.16 -15.32 -15.77
C GLY A 110 10.40 -15.54 -14.29
N ASP A 111 11.58 -16.06 -13.97
CA ASP A 111 11.98 -16.33 -12.58
C ASP A 111 12.47 -15.06 -11.88
N VAL A 112 12.08 -14.92 -10.61
CA VAL A 112 12.56 -13.86 -9.70
C VAL A 112 13.22 -14.50 -8.49
N ALA A 113 14.41 -14.03 -8.16
CA ALA A 113 15.18 -14.46 -7.00
C ALA A 113 15.11 -13.41 -5.90
N PHE A 114 14.81 -13.82 -4.66
CA PHE A 114 14.66 -12.98 -3.48
C PHE A 114 15.78 -13.25 -2.47
N ARG A 115 16.42 -12.17 -2.01
CA ARG A 115 17.55 -12.11 -1.08
C ARG A 115 17.41 -10.89 -0.15
N PRO A 116 16.62 -10.98 0.93
CA PRO A 116 16.39 -9.86 1.85
C PRO A 116 17.68 -9.40 2.55
N ASP A 117 18.66 -10.28 2.68
CA ASP A 117 20.00 -9.98 3.21
C ASP A 117 20.82 -9.01 2.32
N LEU A 118 20.41 -8.84 1.05
CA LEU A 118 21.04 -7.93 0.10
C LEU A 118 20.29 -6.60 -0.06
N ILE A 119 19.24 -6.37 0.73
CA ILE A 119 18.54 -5.09 0.77
C ILE A 119 19.51 -3.99 1.22
N GLY A 120 19.46 -2.84 0.55
CA GLY A 120 20.37 -1.71 0.76
C GLY A 120 21.54 -1.65 -0.22
N ARG A 121 21.77 -2.70 -1.03
CA ARG A 121 22.74 -2.64 -2.14
C ARG A 121 22.22 -1.88 -3.36
N GLY A 122 20.90 -1.67 -3.44
CA GLY A 122 20.19 -1.09 -4.57
C GLY A 122 19.78 -2.13 -5.63
N PRO A 123 19.04 -1.74 -6.66
CA PRO A 123 18.62 -2.64 -7.72
C PRO A 123 19.72 -3.00 -8.69
N PHE A 124 19.63 -4.21 -9.23
CA PHE A 124 20.41 -4.62 -10.38
C PHE A 124 19.51 -4.58 -11.62
N LEU A 125 19.81 -3.67 -12.56
CA LEU A 125 19.00 -3.46 -13.76
C LEU A 125 19.89 -3.31 -14.98
N ARG A 126 19.49 -3.90 -16.10
CA ARG A 126 20.19 -3.78 -17.40
C ARG A 126 21.69 -4.07 -17.30
N GLY A 127 22.08 -5.12 -16.56
CA GLY A 127 23.48 -5.51 -16.40
C GLY A 127 24.32 -4.67 -15.42
N LYS A 128 23.72 -3.71 -14.70
CA LYS A 128 24.42 -2.81 -13.78
C LYS A 128 23.75 -2.75 -12.41
N GLN A 129 24.56 -2.76 -11.36
CA GLN A 129 24.15 -2.44 -9.99
C GLN A 129 24.03 -0.92 -9.81
N TYR A 130 22.86 -0.45 -9.38
CA TYR A 130 22.62 0.95 -9.03
C TYR A 130 22.65 1.14 -7.51
N PRO A 131 22.97 2.35 -7.02
CA PRO A 131 22.76 2.67 -5.62
C PRO A 131 21.26 2.57 -5.25
N PRO A 132 20.93 2.32 -3.98
CA PRO A 132 19.54 2.30 -3.53
C PRO A 132 18.87 3.66 -3.76
N PHE A 133 17.66 3.63 -4.31
CA PHE A 133 16.84 4.82 -4.57
C PHE A 133 16.08 5.29 -3.33
N TYR A 134 15.84 4.38 -2.40
CA TYR A 134 15.14 4.63 -1.14
C TYR A 134 16.02 4.20 0.03
N ASN A 135 16.11 5.05 1.04
CA ASN A 135 16.85 4.76 2.27
C ASN A 135 15.95 5.11 3.47
N PRO A 136 15.25 4.13 4.03
CA PRO A 136 14.29 4.35 5.12
C PRO A 136 14.98 4.77 6.41
N LYS A 137 14.25 5.49 7.25
CA LYS A 137 14.72 5.87 8.59
C LYS A 137 14.62 4.69 9.56
N GLU A 138 15.35 4.83 10.67
CA GLU A 138 15.29 3.91 11.81
C GLU A 138 13.82 3.84 12.29
N ASN A 139 13.19 2.67 12.15
CA ASN A 139 11.77 2.35 12.46
C ASN A 139 10.73 2.51 11.33
N GLU A 140 11.10 2.85 10.09
CA GLU A 140 10.12 2.88 8.97
C GLU A 140 9.91 1.50 8.32
N LEU A 141 10.82 0.54 8.55
CA LEU A 141 10.70 -0.82 8.03
C LEU A 141 10.56 -1.85 9.15
N LYS A 142 9.65 -2.81 8.94
CA LYS A 142 9.49 -3.99 9.80
C LYS A 142 9.29 -5.25 8.96
N LEU A 143 9.83 -6.37 9.41
CA LEU A 143 9.76 -7.66 8.69
C LEU A 143 8.40 -8.36 8.86
N ASP A 144 7.63 -8.06 9.91
CA ASP A 144 6.47 -8.86 10.29
C ASP A 144 5.21 -8.04 10.55
N LEU A 145 4.13 -8.44 9.88
CA LEU A 145 2.75 -7.99 10.05
C LEU A 145 1.80 -9.17 10.34
N ASP A 146 2.29 -10.40 10.55
CA ASP A 146 1.41 -11.57 10.59
C ASP A 146 0.52 -11.65 11.85
N SER A 147 0.85 -10.89 12.90
CA SER A 147 -0.07 -10.67 14.02
C SER A 147 -1.41 -10.06 13.59
N SER A 148 -1.44 -9.43 12.42
CA SER A 148 -2.60 -8.73 11.88
C SER A 148 -3.49 -9.57 10.98
N GLY A 149 -3.03 -10.75 10.53
CA GLY A 149 -3.72 -11.71 9.66
C GLY A 149 -4.20 -11.13 8.32
N ASN A 150 -3.62 -11.56 7.19
CA ASN A 150 -4.10 -11.19 5.85
C ASN A 150 -4.52 -12.45 5.10
N THR A 151 -5.79 -12.55 4.71
CA THR A 151 -6.37 -13.73 4.04
C THR A 151 -6.15 -13.73 2.52
N PHE A 152 -5.71 -12.61 1.95
CA PHE A 152 -5.50 -12.42 0.53
C PHE A 152 -4.06 -12.70 0.11
N LEU A 153 -3.11 -12.58 1.03
CA LEU A 153 -1.73 -12.96 0.76
C LEU A 153 -1.57 -14.48 0.79
N VAL A 154 -0.91 -15.03 -0.23
CA VAL A 154 -0.64 -16.47 -0.34
C VAL A 154 0.77 -16.81 0.16
N ASP A 155 0.87 -17.91 0.91
CA ASP A 155 2.14 -18.46 1.37
C ASP A 155 2.85 -19.18 0.22
N GLN A 156 3.64 -18.43 -0.56
CA GLN A 156 4.47 -19.00 -1.62
C GLN A 156 5.94 -18.59 -1.50
N GLY A 157 6.80 -19.62 -1.41
CA GLY A 157 8.23 -19.44 -1.16
C GLY A 157 8.53 -19.12 0.31
N SER A 158 9.74 -19.46 0.74
CA SER A 158 10.19 -19.22 2.12
C SER A 158 11.64 -18.77 2.15
N ILE A 159 11.98 -17.90 3.09
CA ILE A 159 13.34 -17.41 3.29
C ILE A 159 13.75 -17.70 4.73
N GLU A 160 14.96 -18.20 4.89
CA GLU A 160 15.56 -18.43 6.21
C GLU A 160 15.96 -17.10 6.84
N VAL A 161 15.27 -16.70 7.91
CA VAL A 161 15.56 -15.50 8.69
C VAL A 161 15.82 -15.92 10.14
N GLY A 162 17.03 -15.70 10.63
CA GLY A 162 17.39 -16.06 12.01
C GLY A 162 17.32 -17.57 12.31
N GLY A 163 17.42 -18.42 11.28
CA GLY A 163 17.35 -19.89 11.40
C GLY A 163 15.92 -20.47 11.37
N ASN A 164 14.92 -19.65 11.04
CA ASN A 164 13.56 -20.12 10.78
C ASN A 164 13.18 -19.81 9.32
N ALA A 165 12.61 -20.79 8.62
CA ALA A 165 11.98 -20.59 7.32
C ALA A 165 10.67 -19.80 7.50
N LEU A 166 10.66 -18.55 7.07
CA LEU A 166 9.47 -17.69 7.06
C LEU A 166 8.91 -17.59 5.63
N PRO A 167 7.58 -17.60 5.42
CA PRO A 167 6.97 -17.25 4.15
C PRO A 167 7.47 -15.90 3.62
N LEU A 168 7.53 -15.73 2.30
CA LEU A 168 8.03 -14.51 1.67
C LEU A 168 7.40 -13.23 2.26
N ARG A 169 6.08 -13.22 2.45
CA ARG A 169 5.34 -12.08 3.01
C ARG A 169 5.81 -11.65 4.41
N GLN A 170 6.39 -12.55 5.20
CA GLN A 170 6.94 -12.31 6.55
C GLN A 170 8.45 -12.09 6.55
N ALA A 171 9.14 -12.49 5.47
CA ALA A 171 10.58 -12.33 5.34
C ALA A 171 10.96 -11.00 4.66
N LEU A 172 9.99 -10.32 4.06
CA LEU A 172 10.17 -9.08 3.31
C LEU A 172 9.80 -7.85 4.15
N PRO A 173 10.64 -6.81 4.18
CA PRO A 173 10.33 -5.61 4.94
C PRO A 173 9.13 -4.87 4.35
N THR A 174 8.24 -4.42 5.22
CA THR A 174 7.11 -3.56 4.88
C THR A 174 7.36 -2.15 5.40
N LEU A 175 6.98 -1.15 4.59
CA LEU A 175 6.99 0.25 4.98
C LEU A 175 5.82 0.52 5.92
N LEU A 176 6.11 1.09 7.08
CA LEU A 176 5.13 1.47 8.09
C LEU A 176 4.97 2.99 8.15
N ASP A 177 3.78 3.41 8.54
CA ASP A 177 3.53 4.80 8.93
C ASP A 177 3.87 5.06 10.41
N ALA A 178 3.59 6.28 10.88
CA ALA A 178 3.87 6.68 12.26
C ALA A 178 2.95 6.04 13.32
N TRP A 179 1.97 5.22 12.90
CA TRP A 179 1.06 4.45 13.76
C TRP A 179 1.26 2.94 13.64
N ASP A 180 2.40 2.52 13.06
CA ASP A 180 2.77 1.13 12.81
C ASP A 180 1.82 0.38 11.88
N ALA A 181 1.06 1.10 11.04
CA ALA A 181 0.23 0.50 10.00
C ALA A 181 1.02 0.40 8.67
N PRO A 182 0.81 -0.69 7.91
CA PRO A 182 1.43 -0.86 6.60
C PRO A 182 0.94 0.20 5.61
N VAL A 183 1.88 0.76 4.88
CA VAL A 183 1.61 1.67 3.79
C VAL A 183 1.27 0.87 2.53
N LEU A 184 0.21 1.25 1.85
CA LEU A 184 -0.20 0.74 0.56
C LEU A 184 0.51 1.50 -0.56
N TYR A 185 1.01 0.77 -1.56
CA TYR A 185 1.54 1.32 -2.80
C TYR A 185 0.85 0.63 -3.98
N ALA A 186 0.32 1.44 -4.90
CA ALA A 186 -0.26 0.97 -6.14
C ALA A 186 0.23 1.83 -7.30
N ARG A 187 0.48 1.20 -8.45
CA ARG A 187 0.89 1.88 -9.68
C ARG A 187 -0.11 1.59 -10.80
N GLN A 188 -0.18 2.53 -11.72
CA GLN A 188 -1.04 2.45 -12.87
C GLN A 188 -0.46 1.44 -13.86
N ILE A 189 -1.25 0.42 -14.19
CA ILE A 189 -0.93 -0.65 -15.12
C ILE A 189 -1.16 -0.18 -16.57
N ARG A 190 -2.15 0.70 -16.76
CA ARG A 190 -2.52 1.24 -18.08
C ARG A 190 -3.18 2.61 -17.96
N THR A 191 -3.10 3.38 -19.05
CA THR A 191 -3.62 4.76 -19.11
C THR A 191 -5.12 4.87 -19.37
N THR A 192 -5.80 3.78 -19.76
CA THR A 192 -7.22 3.79 -20.15
C THR A 192 -7.95 2.56 -19.65
N GLY A 193 -9.25 2.72 -19.39
CA GLY A 193 -10.13 1.67 -18.84
C GLY A 193 -10.80 2.11 -17.53
N PRO A 194 -11.57 1.23 -16.88
CA PRO A 194 -12.06 1.48 -15.53
C PRO A 194 -10.91 1.80 -14.57
N LEU A 195 -11.13 2.65 -13.58
CA LEU A 195 -10.07 3.05 -12.64
C LEU A 195 -9.54 1.85 -11.85
N VAL A 196 -10.42 1.13 -11.17
CA VAL A 196 -10.06 -0.02 -10.33
C VAL A 196 -11.05 -1.14 -10.60
N CYS A 197 -10.56 -2.31 -11.01
CA CYS A 197 -11.32 -3.55 -11.07
C CYS A 197 -10.37 -4.72 -10.79
N PRO A 198 -10.90 -5.91 -10.48
CA PRO A 198 -10.11 -7.12 -10.52
C PRO A 198 -9.57 -7.38 -11.94
N THR A 199 -8.29 -7.70 -12.06
CA THR A 199 -7.64 -7.99 -13.35
C THR A 199 -8.08 -9.34 -13.94
N THR A 200 -8.59 -10.22 -13.09
CA THR A 200 -9.16 -11.53 -13.46
C THR A 200 -10.46 -11.43 -14.27
N VAL A 201 -11.11 -10.26 -14.31
CA VAL A 201 -12.36 -10.06 -15.03
C VAL A 201 -12.06 -9.66 -16.48
N SER A 202 -12.16 -10.61 -17.41
CA SER A 202 -11.76 -10.46 -18.82
C SER A 202 -12.34 -9.25 -19.56
N ASN A 203 -13.50 -8.75 -19.12
CA ASN A 203 -14.21 -7.64 -19.76
C ASN A 203 -13.72 -6.26 -19.29
N TYR A 204 -12.98 -6.20 -18.18
CA TYR A 204 -12.49 -4.96 -17.62
C TYR A 204 -10.96 -5.01 -17.57
N ARG A 205 -10.36 -4.08 -18.31
CA ARG A 205 -8.92 -3.84 -18.28
C ARG A 205 -8.72 -2.59 -17.41
N PRO A 206 -8.43 -2.74 -16.11
CA PRO A 206 -8.44 -1.60 -15.21
C PRO A 206 -7.12 -0.85 -15.25
N GLN A 207 -7.16 0.43 -14.87
CA GLN A 207 -5.98 1.29 -14.71
C GLN A 207 -5.14 0.86 -13.50
N PHE A 208 -5.78 0.39 -12.41
CA PHE A 208 -5.14 -0.19 -11.24
C PHE A 208 -5.76 -1.56 -10.89
N SER A 209 -4.95 -2.49 -10.40
CA SER A 209 -5.42 -3.81 -9.94
C SER A 209 -6.05 -3.74 -8.55
N ALA A 210 -7.29 -4.22 -8.42
CA ALA A 210 -7.96 -4.36 -7.13
C ALA A 210 -7.25 -5.37 -6.20
N GLU A 211 -6.60 -6.37 -6.78
CA GLU A 211 -5.84 -7.40 -6.06
C GLU A 211 -4.62 -6.82 -5.36
N VAL A 212 -3.90 -5.89 -6.02
CA VAL A 212 -2.78 -5.17 -5.40
C VAL A 212 -3.25 -4.37 -4.19
N PHE A 213 -4.42 -3.72 -4.26
CA PHE A 213 -5.00 -3.05 -3.09
C PHE A 213 -5.30 -4.03 -1.95
N SER A 214 -5.89 -5.19 -2.26
CA SER A 214 -6.26 -6.18 -1.23
C SER A 214 -5.06 -6.76 -0.47
N THR A 215 -3.85 -6.69 -1.02
CA THR A 215 -2.65 -7.11 -0.29
C THR A 215 -2.36 -6.27 0.96
N VAL A 216 -2.95 -5.08 1.07
CA VAL A 216 -2.81 -4.19 2.23
C VAL A 216 -4.17 -3.84 2.86
N THR A 217 -5.24 -3.69 2.08
CA THR A 217 -6.58 -3.46 2.66
C THR A 217 -7.21 -4.73 3.24
N GLY A 218 -6.72 -5.92 2.89
CA GLY A 218 -7.22 -7.22 3.36
C GLY A 218 -6.60 -7.75 4.65
N TYR A 219 -5.86 -6.93 5.40
CA TYR A 219 -5.44 -7.30 6.76
C TYR A 219 -6.64 -7.23 7.72
N ASN A 220 -6.73 -8.11 8.71
CA ASN A 220 -7.83 -8.10 9.67
C ASN A 220 -7.75 -6.91 10.64
N SER A 221 -6.55 -6.45 10.99
CA SER A 221 -6.32 -5.32 11.90
C SER A 221 -4.98 -4.67 11.60
N LEU A 222 -4.80 -3.36 11.83
CA LEU A 222 -3.56 -2.65 11.51
C LEU A 222 -2.99 -1.93 12.74
N GLY A 223 -1.66 -2.00 12.90
CA GLY A 223 -0.94 -1.39 14.02
C GLY A 223 -1.52 -1.75 15.41
N GLU A 224 -1.24 -0.92 16.41
CA GLU A 224 -1.67 -1.18 17.80
C GLU A 224 -3.11 -0.74 18.11
N ARG A 225 -3.67 0.18 17.30
CA ARG A 225 -4.97 0.81 17.53
C ARG A 225 -6.07 0.33 16.59
N GLY A 226 -5.74 -0.48 15.59
CA GLY A 226 -6.67 -0.87 14.54
C GLY A 226 -7.79 -1.74 15.08
N GLY A 227 -9.02 -1.38 14.69
CA GLY A 227 -10.17 -2.27 14.81
C GLY A 227 -10.16 -3.35 13.71
N ARG A 228 -11.22 -4.16 13.67
CA ARG A 228 -11.41 -5.16 12.62
C ARG A 228 -11.71 -4.47 11.28
N GLN A 229 -10.78 -4.52 10.33
CA GLN A 229 -10.94 -3.89 9.01
C GLN A 229 -12.19 -4.42 8.30
N GLU A 230 -12.41 -5.74 8.32
CA GLU A 230 -13.62 -6.43 7.82
C GLU A 230 -14.94 -5.73 8.20
N THR A 231 -15.02 -5.14 9.39
CA THR A 231 -16.28 -4.57 9.90
C THR A 231 -16.33 -3.05 9.78
N LEU A 232 -15.17 -2.40 9.76
CA LEU A 232 -15.03 -0.95 9.93
C LEU A 232 -14.56 -0.23 8.67
N SER A 233 -13.76 -0.87 7.82
CA SER A 233 -13.27 -0.31 6.57
C SER A 233 -14.28 -0.55 5.45
N ILE A 234 -14.65 0.52 4.74
CA ILE A 234 -15.50 0.40 3.54
C ILE A 234 -14.73 -0.16 2.33
N ILE A 235 -13.40 -0.23 2.42
CA ILE A 235 -12.52 -0.80 1.39
C ILE A 235 -11.82 -2.09 1.85
N HIS A 236 -12.37 -2.79 2.85
CA HIS A 236 -11.94 -4.16 3.08
C HIS A 236 -12.54 -5.06 1.97
N PRO A 237 -11.75 -5.92 1.31
CA PRO A 237 -12.24 -6.81 0.25
C PRO A 237 -13.33 -7.80 0.72
N ASP A 238 -13.28 -8.23 1.99
CA ASP A 238 -14.34 -9.00 2.68
C ASP A 238 -15.27 -8.11 3.56
N GLY A 239 -15.25 -6.79 3.34
CA GLY A 239 -15.97 -5.81 4.14
C GLY A 239 -17.49 -5.76 3.93
N PRO A 240 -18.22 -4.84 4.61
CA PRO A 240 -19.67 -4.69 4.43
C PRO A 240 -20.09 -4.39 2.98
N ASN A 241 -19.16 -3.87 2.17
CA ASN A 241 -19.35 -3.52 0.76
C ASN A 241 -18.57 -4.45 -0.20
N THR A 242 -18.54 -5.75 0.09
CA THR A 242 -17.91 -6.75 -0.79
C THR A 242 -18.57 -6.84 -2.16
N GLY A 243 -17.75 -7.18 -3.17
CA GLY A 243 -18.22 -7.57 -4.50
C GLY A 243 -17.87 -6.56 -5.58
N ILE A 244 -17.96 -7.00 -6.84
CA ILE A 244 -17.78 -6.13 -7.99
C ILE A 244 -19.14 -5.49 -8.32
N PRO A 245 -19.23 -4.16 -8.46
CA PRO A 245 -18.13 -3.19 -8.44
C PRO A 245 -17.97 -2.42 -7.12
N TYR A 246 -18.66 -2.77 -6.02
CA TYR A 246 -18.65 -2.05 -4.74
C TYR A 246 -17.24 -1.74 -4.18
N TYR A 247 -16.47 -2.76 -3.79
CA TYR A 247 -15.12 -2.58 -3.23
C TYR A 247 -14.21 -1.77 -4.17
N PRO A 248 -14.09 -2.12 -5.47
CA PRO A 248 -13.29 -1.33 -6.41
C PRO A 248 -13.82 0.09 -6.64
N ALA A 249 -15.13 0.31 -6.59
CA ALA A 249 -15.74 1.61 -6.79
C ALA A 249 -15.43 2.59 -5.64
N HIS A 250 -15.33 2.12 -4.39
CA HIS A 250 -14.95 2.98 -3.27
C HIS A 250 -13.52 3.48 -3.41
N ILE A 251 -12.60 2.59 -3.82
CA ILE A 251 -11.23 2.97 -4.15
C ILE A 251 -11.22 3.92 -5.34
N ALA A 252 -11.95 3.60 -6.41
CA ALA A 252 -12.02 4.42 -7.62
C ALA A 252 -12.49 5.84 -7.32
N GLN A 253 -13.52 5.99 -6.48
CA GLN A 253 -14.03 7.27 -6.01
C GLN A 253 -12.93 8.11 -5.34
N TYR A 254 -12.11 7.45 -4.54
CA TYR A 254 -11.07 8.11 -3.77
C TYR A 254 -9.86 8.53 -4.63
N ILE A 255 -9.47 7.70 -5.60
CA ILE A 255 -8.28 7.95 -6.45
C ILE A 255 -8.59 8.79 -7.69
N ARG A 256 -9.86 9.01 -8.01
CA ARG A 256 -10.30 9.76 -9.20
C ARG A 256 -9.89 11.23 -9.12
N SER A 257 -9.44 11.77 -10.25
CA SER A 257 -9.13 13.18 -10.42
C SER A 257 -10.38 14.06 -10.29
N PRO A 258 -10.33 15.17 -9.54
CA PRO A 258 -11.44 16.11 -9.44
C PRO A 258 -11.71 16.85 -10.77
N THR A 259 -10.80 16.79 -11.75
CA THR A 259 -10.83 17.63 -12.96
C THR A 259 -11.46 16.99 -14.19
N LEU A 260 -11.68 15.67 -14.22
CA LEU A 260 -12.10 14.94 -15.44
C LEU A 260 -13.29 13.99 -15.20
N GLY A 261 -14.37 14.19 -15.99
CA GLY A 261 -15.62 13.42 -15.98
C GLY A 261 -16.71 14.02 -15.08
N PRO A 262 -18.00 13.71 -15.29
CA PRO A 262 -19.09 14.22 -14.43
C PRO A 262 -18.91 13.62 -13.05
N TRP A 263 -18.38 14.44 -12.16
CA TRP A 263 -18.40 14.22 -10.73
C TRP A 263 -19.83 14.42 -10.19
N ASP A 264 -20.65 15.19 -10.92
CA ASP A 264 -22.08 15.34 -10.72
C ASP A 264 -22.82 14.37 -11.64
N SER A 265 -23.10 13.16 -11.14
CA SER A 265 -24.19 12.37 -11.69
C SER A 265 -25.39 12.57 -10.78
N THR A 266 -26.49 13.05 -11.33
CA THR A 266 -27.79 13.18 -10.64
C THR A 266 -28.31 11.85 -10.08
N ASN A 267 -27.71 10.73 -10.48
CA ASN A 267 -27.87 9.40 -9.88
C ASN A 267 -26.49 8.72 -9.82
N PRO A 268 -25.68 8.95 -8.77
CA PRO A 268 -24.42 8.25 -8.63
C PRO A 268 -24.64 6.76 -8.44
N THR A 269 -23.78 5.99 -9.08
CA THR A 269 -23.75 4.54 -8.97
C THR A 269 -22.30 4.13 -8.75
N GLU A 270 -22.12 2.94 -8.22
CA GLU A 270 -20.84 2.26 -8.11
C GLU A 270 -20.09 2.21 -9.47
N ASN A 271 -20.82 2.05 -10.59
CA ASN A 271 -20.23 2.09 -11.93
C ASN A 271 -19.79 3.51 -12.35
N SER A 272 -20.47 4.55 -11.86
CA SER A 272 -20.10 5.95 -12.11
C SER A 272 -18.73 6.27 -11.51
N ALA A 273 -18.39 5.67 -10.36
CA ALA A 273 -17.09 5.85 -9.70
C ALA A 273 -15.94 5.21 -10.49
N LEU A 274 -16.21 4.10 -11.20
CA LEU A 274 -15.20 3.38 -11.98
C LEU A 274 -14.74 4.14 -13.24
N GLY A 275 -15.52 5.11 -13.70
CA GLY A 275 -15.17 5.93 -14.86
C GLY A 275 -14.33 7.15 -14.48
N GLY A 276 -13.25 7.40 -15.21
CA GLY A 276 -12.50 8.65 -15.08
C GLY A 276 -11.00 8.50 -15.32
N VAL A 277 -10.27 9.51 -14.84
CA VAL A 277 -8.81 9.56 -14.84
C VAL A 277 -8.35 9.63 -13.38
N PRO A 278 -7.31 8.89 -12.97
CA PRO A 278 -6.79 8.95 -11.62
C PRO A 278 -6.10 10.29 -11.34
N ARG A 279 -5.92 10.65 -10.07
CA ARG A 279 -5.17 11.84 -9.64
C ARG A 279 -3.67 11.75 -9.97
N GLY A 280 -3.15 10.54 -10.13
CA GLY A 280 -1.77 10.28 -10.52
C GLY A 280 -1.58 8.83 -10.98
N SER A 281 -0.44 8.55 -11.61
CA SER A 281 -0.06 7.20 -12.05
C SER A 281 0.47 6.32 -10.91
N ILE A 282 0.81 6.89 -9.76
CA ILE A 282 1.14 6.15 -8.54
C ILE A 282 0.40 6.73 -7.35
N LEU A 283 0.11 5.85 -6.40
CA LEU A 283 -0.60 6.14 -5.17
C LEU A 283 0.17 5.50 -4.01
N ILE A 284 0.33 6.28 -2.95
CA ILE A 284 0.81 5.80 -1.66
C ILE A 284 -0.24 6.18 -0.61
N TRP A 285 -0.65 5.22 0.22
CA TRP A 285 -1.79 5.38 1.13
C TRP A 285 -1.51 4.74 2.50
N SER A 286 -1.65 5.52 3.56
CA SER A 286 -1.68 5.08 4.96
C SER A 286 -3.09 5.20 5.55
N ALA A 287 -3.47 4.23 6.37
CA ALA A 287 -4.75 4.13 7.06
C ALA A 287 -4.97 5.16 8.19
N GLY A 288 -4.05 6.12 8.39
CA GLY A 288 -4.30 7.23 9.31
C GLY A 288 -4.18 6.89 10.79
N GLU A 289 -4.87 7.68 11.63
CA GLU A 289 -4.73 7.64 13.09
C GLU A 289 -5.50 6.49 13.74
N ASP A 290 -6.63 6.11 13.15
CA ASP A 290 -7.46 5.00 13.62
C ASP A 290 -7.00 3.63 13.10
N ASN A 291 -5.98 3.62 12.23
CA ASN A 291 -5.45 2.44 11.56
C ASN A 291 -6.54 1.68 10.77
N ILE A 292 -7.57 2.35 10.24
CA ILE A 292 -8.65 1.75 9.46
C ILE A 292 -8.76 2.50 8.13
N PHE A 293 -8.48 1.81 7.04
CA PHE A 293 -8.62 2.42 5.72
C PHE A 293 -10.08 2.82 5.47
N LEU A 294 -10.36 4.10 5.19
CA LEU A 294 -11.71 4.61 4.97
C LEU A 294 -12.72 4.03 5.97
N SER A 295 -12.48 4.34 7.23
CA SER A 295 -13.36 3.98 8.33
C SER A 295 -14.78 4.51 8.08
N LYS A 296 -15.79 3.64 8.19
CA LYS A 296 -17.21 4.04 8.07
C LYS A 296 -17.66 5.00 9.18
N HIS A 297 -16.85 5.17 10.22
CA HIS A 297 -17.09 6.09 11.33
C HIS A 297 -16.30 7.39 11.21
N ASP A 298 -15.61 7.59 10.09
CA ASP A 298 -14.86 8.79 9.76
C ASP A 298 -15.34 9.39 8.44
N GLY A 299 -14.75 10.53 8.05
CA GLY A 299 -15.13 11.29 6.89
C GLY A 299 -16.59 11.76 6.99
N PRO A 300 -17.48 11.33 6.07
CA PRO A 300 -18.90 11.63 6.15
C PRO A 300 -19.62 10.87 7.28
N GLY A 301 -19.00 9.82 7.84
CA GLY A 301 -19.57 9.00 8.89
C GLY A 301 -19.21 9.43 10.29
N SER A 302 -19.88 8.80 11.26
CA SER A 302 -19.60 9.00 12.68
C SER A 302 -19.94 7.74 13.49
N PRO A 303 -19.53 7.66 14.78
CA PRO A 303 -19.90 6.52 15.63
C PRO A 303 -21.42 6.30 15.79
N GLY A 304 -22.23 7.36 15.63
CA GLY A 304 -23.70 7.28 15.71
C GLY A 304 -24.41 7.16 14.36
N ASP A 305 -23.69 7.39 13.26
CA ASP A 305 -24.21 7.39 11.89
C ASP A 305 -23.12 6.86 10.94
N PRO A 306 -22.89 5.54 10.93
CA PRO A 306 -21.87 4.92 10.06
C PRO A 306 -22.24 5.06 8.59
N GLN A 307 -21.27 5.39 7.75
CA GLN A 307 -21.45 5.52 6.31
C GLN A 307 -20.77 4.37 5.59
N ASP A 308 -21.58 3.44 5.09
CA ASP A 308 -21.10 2.30 4.31
C ASP A 308 -21.08 2.62 2.80
N ASN A 309 -21.78 3.66 2.33
CA ASN A 309 -21.93 3.94 0.90
C ASN A 309 -21.44 5.36 0.53
N LEU A 310 -20.50 5.45 -0.42
CA LEU A 310 -20.00 6.73 -0.94
C LEU A 310 -20.61 7.12 -2.30
N PHE A 311 -21.51 6.30 -2.84
CA PHE A 311 -22.16 6.53 -4.13
C PHE A 311 -23.52 7.22 -3.97
N GLU A 312 -23.64 8.10 -2.98
CA GLU A 312 -24.80 8.95 -2.75
C GLU A 312 -24.49 10.39 -3.18
N GLU A 313 -25.47 11.13 -3.68
CA GLU A 313 -25.27 12.48 -4.25
C GLU A 313 -24.47 13.42 -3.33
N GLN A 314 -24.69 13.32 -2.01
CA GLN A 314 -24.00 14.11 -0.99
C GLN A 314 -22.52 13.74 -0.77
N TYR A 315 -22.15 12.48 -0.96
CA TYR A 315 -20.79 11.94 -0.74
C TYR A 315 -20.03 11.73 -2.05
N PHE A 316 -20.75 11.74 -3.16
CA PHE A 316 -20.19 11.77 -4.49
C PHE A 316 -19.72 13.21 -4.77
N ASN A 317 -18.72 13.70 -4.01
CA ASN A 317 -18.06 15.02 -4.09
C ASN A 317 -16.51 14.87 -3.94
N PRO A 318 -15.61 15.61 -4.64
CA PRO A 318 -14.17 15.30 -4.59
C PRO A 318 -13.52 15.62 -3.25
N LYS A 319 -14.22 16.38 -2.41
CA LYS A 319 -13.79 16.78 -1.08
C LYS A 319 -14.10 15.74 -0.02
N VAL A 320 -14.95 14.75 -0.33
CA VAL A 320 -15.24 13.63 0.58
C VAL A 320 -13.94 12.93 1.00
N THR A 321 -12.92 12.95 0.13
CA THR A 321 -11.60 12.40 0.44
C THR A 321 -10.89 13.17 1.56
N ASP A 322 -11.09 14.48 1.64
CA ASP A 322 -10.39 15.34 2.62
C ASP A 322 -11.00 15.22 4.02
N GLU A 323 -12.17 14.59 4.15
CA GLU A 323 -12.87 14.39 5.42
C GLU A 323 -12.29 13.21 6.21
N TYR A 324 -11.64 12.25 5.54
CA TYR A 324 -11.00 11.10 6.18
C TYR A 324 -9.65 11.46 6.82
N ASP A 325 -9.29 10.73 7.87
CA ASP A 325 -8.03 10.84 8.59
C ASP A 325 -6.85 10.17 7.86
N ASP A 326 -7.16 9.27 6.93
CA ASP A 326 -6.24 8.64 5.97
C ASP A 326 -5.25 9.65 5.38
N VAL A 327 -4.04 9.17 5.11
CA VAL A 327 -2.96 9.99 4.54
C VAL A 327 -2.57 9.43 3.19
N ILE A 328 -2.78 10.23 2.16
CA ILE A 328 -2.61 9.80 0.77
C ILE A 328 -1.74 10.76 -0.01
N VAL A 329 -0.85 10.19 -0.82
CA VAL A 329 0.03 10.91 -1.73
C VAL A 329 -0.13 10.33 -3.13
N PHE A 330 -0.40 11.21 -4.09
CA PHE A 330 -0.43 10.88 -5.51
C PHE A 330 0.83 11.38 -6.19
N GLY A 331 1.34 10.60 -7.14
CA GLY A 331 2.50 10.92 -7.97
C GLY A 331 2.27 10.46 -9.40
N GLY A 332 3.16 10.85 -10.29
CA GLY A 332 3.03 10.63 -11.72
C GLY A 332 2.05 11.58 -12.40
N SER A 333 2.41 12.01 -13.60
CA SER A 333 1.63 12.88 -14.49
C SER A 333 1.43 12.24 -15.85
#